data_AF-A0A4R4RFF5-F1
#
_entry.id   AF-A0A4R4RFF5-F1
#
_cell.length_a   1.000
_cell.length_b   1.000
_cell.length_c   1.000
_cell.angle_alpha   90.00
_cell.angle_beta   90.00
_cell.angle_gamma   90.00
#
_symmetry.space_group_name_H-M   'P 1'
#
loop_
_entity.id
_entity.type
_entity.pdbx_description
1 polymer ?
#
loop_
_entity_poly.entity_id
_entity_poly.type
_entity_poly.pdbx_seq_one_letter_code
_entity_poly.pdbx_strand_id
1 'polypeptide(L)'
;MTSRELTDWVGVQPELDGPLPGGDQPAPLGLAVIEILGKRRVDLTDDDLDAMARVVEVVETETDGLTQDQILADERRRHRLMTVGHDPYRSG
;
A
#
# COMPACT_ATOMS: atom_id res chain seq x y z
N MET A 1 -6.27 -0.16 11.32
CA MET A 1 -5.50 -1.25 10.69
C MET A 1 -4.31 -1.60 11.58
N THR A 2 -4.14 -2.86 11.94
CA THR A 2 -2.98 -3.33 12.73
C THR A 2 -1.88 -3.87 11.82
N SER A 3 -0.64 -3.94 12.29
CA SER A 3 0.50 -4.49 11.52
C SER A 3 0.23 -5.89 10.95
N ARG A 4 -0.57 -6.71 11.66
CA ARG A 4 -0.97 -8.05 11.23
C ARG A 4 -1.94 -8.03 10.04
N GLU A 5 -2.89 -7.10 10.07
CA GLU A 5 -3.85 -6.91 8.99
C GLU A 5 -3.18 -6.36 7.72
N LEU A 6 -2.06 -5.64 7.85
CA LEU A 6 -1.26 -5.19 6.71
C LEU A 6 -0.49 -6.36 6.07
N THR A 7 0.10 -7.24 6.88
CA THR A 7 0.79 -8.45 6.37
C THR A 7 -0.16 -9.39 5.63
N ASP A 8 -1.36 -9.61 6.18
CA ASP A 8 -2.38 -10.48 5.55
C ASP A 8 -2.89 -9.87 4.23
N TRP A 9 -2.97 -8.55 4.14
CA TRP A 9 -3.49 -7.85 2.95
C TRP A 9 -2.46 -7.75 1.82
N VAL A 10 -1.18 -7.50 2.10
CA VAL A 10 -0.15 -7.49 1.03
C VAL A 10 0.10 -8.90 0.47
N GLY A 11 -0.18 -9.94 1.27
CA GLY A 11 -0.12 -11.35 0.82
C GLY A 11 -1.29 -11.79 -0.06
N VAL A 12 -2.42 -11.07 -0.04
CA VAL A 12 -3.61 -11.39 -0.84
C VAL A 12 -3.63 -10.49 -2.07
N GLN A 13 -3.02 -10.98 -3.15
CA GLN A 13 -3.31 -10.51 -4.51
C GLN A 13 -4.74 -10.95 -4.84
N PRO A 14 -5.74 -10.05 -5.02
CA PRO A 14 -7.01 -10.48 -5.57
C PRO A 14 -6.77 -10.96 -7.00
N GLU A 15 -7.20 -12.20 -7.32
CA GLU A 15 -7.21 -12.73 -8.68
C GLU A 15 -7.86 -11.69 -9.61
N LEU A 16 -7.05 -11.10 -10.50
CA LEU A 16 -7.51 -10.19 -11.53
C LEU A 16 -7.75 -10.97 -12.82
N ASP A 17 -8.97 -10.90 -13.34
CA ASP A 17 -9.26 -11.20 -14.75
C ASP A 17 -8.58 -10.13 -15.64
N GLY A 18 -7.27 -10.29 -15.87
CA GLY A 18 -6.51 -9.48 -16.82
C GLY A 18 -5.05 -9.27 -16.42
N PRO A 19 -4.10 -9.31 -17.38
CA PRO A 19 -2.69 -9.16 -17.08
C PRO A 19 -2.38 -7.74 -16.59
N LEU A 20 -1.84 -7.67 -15.37
CA LEU A 20 -1.31 -6.45 -14.76
C LEU A 20 -0.17 -5.85 -15.61
N PRO A 21 -0.12 -4.52 -15.81
CA PRO A 21 1.12 -3.86 -16.24
C PRO A 21 2.11 -3.86 -15.07
N GLY A 22 3.05 -4.80 -15.11
CA GLY A 22 3.96 -5.14 -14.00
C GLY A 22 3.46 -6.42 -13.33
N GLY A 23 4.13 -7.55 -13.61
CA GLY A 23 3.61 -8.90 -13.33
C GLY A 23 3.36 -9.23 -11.86
N ASP A 24 3.03 -10.50 -11.58
CA ASP A 24 2.65 -11.15 -10.31
C ASP A 24 3.53 -10.89 -9.06
N GLN A 25 4.50 -9.98 -9.12
CA GLN A 25 5.37 -9.62 -8.02
C GLN A 25 4.84 -8.37 -7.30
N PRO A 26 4.71 -8.39 -5.97
CA PRO A 26 4.32 -7.22 -5.20
C PRO A 26 5.28 -6.06 -5.49
N ALA A 27 4.73 -4.84 -5.62
CA ALA A 27 5.52 -3.67 -5.93
C ALA A 27 6.64 -3.50 -4.88
N PRO A 28 7.88 -3.12 -5.28
CA PRO A 28 9.03 -3.04 -4.37
C PRO A 28 8.77 -2.22 -3.11
N LEU A 29 7.92 -1.19 -3.20
CA LEU A 29 7.55 -0.35 -2.06
C LEU A 29 6.61 -1.06 -1.07
N GLY A 30 5.65 -1.86 -1.55
CA GLY A 30 4.76 -2.65 -0.69
C GLY A 30 5.49 -3.75 0.08
N LEU A 31 6.50 -4.38 -0.54
CA LEU A 31 7.40 -5.32 0.15
C LEU A 31 8.21 -4.63 1.25
N ALA A 32 8.78 -3.47 0.96
CA ALA A 32 9.55 -2.69 1.94
C ALA A 32 8.70 -2.34 3.17
N VAL A 33 7.42 -1.97 2.99
CA VAL A 33 6.50 -1.72 4.11
C VAL A 33 6.35 -2.94 5.02
N ILE A 34 6.16 -4.15 4.45
CA ILE A 34 6.06 -5.36 5.27
C ILE A 34 7.33 -5.59 6.08
N GLU A 35 8.50 -5.47 5.43
CA GLU A 35 9.80 -5.68 6.09
C GLU A 35 10.00 -4.67 7.23
N ILE A 36 9.66 -3.40 7.00
CA ILE A 36 9.78 -2.31 7.99
C ILE A 36 8.86 -2.54 9.18
N LEU A 37 7.59 -2.89 8.95
CA LEU A 37 6.64 -3.17 10.03
C LEU A 37 7.02 -4.41 10.86
N GLY A 38 7.79 -5.32 10.28
CA GLY A 38 8.37 -6.46 10.99
C GLY A 38 9.55 -6.12 11.92
N LYS A 39 10.17 -4.93 11.78
CA LYS A 39 11.30 -4.50 12.61
C LYS A 39 10.83 -3.99 13.97
N ARG A 40 11.70 -4.11 14.99
CA ARG A 40 11.48 -3.34 16.23
C ARG A 40 11.82 -1.87 15.94
N ARG A 41 11.16 -0.95 16.65
CA ARG A 41 11.41 0.50 16.48
C ARG A 41 12.89 0.91 16.57
N VAL A 42 13.66 0.22 17.42
CA VAL A 42 15.10 0.50 17.61
C VAL A 42 15.99 -0.03 16.47
N ASP A 43 15.45 -0.91 15.63
CA ASP A 43 16.14 -1.50 14.48
C ASP A 43 15.78 -0.80 13.16
N LEU A 44 15.01 0.29 13.21
CA LEU A 44 14.66 1.11 12.04
C LEU A 44 15.88 1.92 11.59
N THR A 45 16.08 1.96 10.28
CA THR A 45 17.14 2.76 9.63
C THR A 45 16.56 4.03 8.99
N ASP A 46 17.43 4.96 8.61
CA ASP A 46 17.00 6.15 7.86
C ASP A 46 16.35 5.77 6.51
N ASP A 47 16.86 4.74 5.84
CA ASP A 47 16.26 4.20 4.61
C ASP A 47 14.82 3.70 4.83
N ASP A 48 14.55 3.10 6.00
CA ASP A 48 13.20 2.66 6.37
C ASP A 48 12.26 3.86 6.55
N LEU A 49 12.77 4.95 7.13
CA LEU A 49 11.99 6.18 7.31
C LEU A 49 11.69 6.83 5.97
N ASP A 50 12.67 6.89 5.06
CA ASP A 50 12.50 7.44 3.72
C ASP A 50 11.50 6.62 2.89
N ALA A 51 11.55 5.29 3.00
CA ALA A 51 10.58 4.41 2.36
C ALA A 51 9.15 4.66 2.88
N MET A 52 8.97 4.77 4.20
CA MET A 52 7.67 5.08 4.80
C MET A 52 7.18 6.49 4.46
N ALA A 53 8.06 7.48 4.38
CA ALA A 53 7.71 8.83 3.95
C ALA A 53 7.17 8.84 2.52
N ARG A 54 7.79 8.05 1.62
CA ARG A 54 7.32 7.89 0.25
C ARG A 54 5.96 7.19 0.16
N VAL A 55 5.69 6.24 1.05
CA VAL A 55 4.36 5.61 1.14
C VAL A 55 3.31 6.63 1.55
N VAL A 56 3.59 7.46 2.56
CA VAL A 56 2.70 8.54 2.99
C VAL A 56 2.44 9.51 1.84
N GLU A 57 3.47 9.94 1.11
CA GLU A 57 3.34 10.84 -0.04
C GLU A 57 2.42 10.26 -1.13
N VAL A 58 2.55 8.95 -1.43
CA VAL A 58 1.68 8.27 -2.39
C VAL A 58 0.24 8.24 -1.87
N VAL A 59 0.02 7.88 -0.61
CA VAL A 59 -1.33 7.85 -0.04
C VAL A 59 -1.96 9.25 -0.05
N GLU A 60 -1.24 10.27 0.38
CA GLU A 60 -1.70 11.66 0.36
C GLU A 60 -2.03 12.10 -1.07
N THR A 61 -1.14 11.90 -2.04
CA THR A 61 -1.39 12.25 -3.45
C THR A 61 -2.61 11.53 -4.03
N GLU A 62 -2.79 10.27 -3.65
CA GLU A 62 -3.89 9.44 -4.16
C GLU A 62 -5.21 9.63 -3.38
N THR A 63 -5.23 10.38 -2.28
CA THR A 63 -6.45 10.64 -1.47
C THR A 63 -6.79 12.11 -1.28
N ASP A 64 -5.86 13.03 -1.53
CA ASP A 64 -6.03 14.46 -1.26
C ASP A 64 -7.22 15.06 -2.01
N GLY A 65 -8.08 15.76 -1.27
CA GLY A 65 -9.29 16.39 -1.79
C GLY A 65 -10.37 15.44 -2.33
N LEU A 66 -10.23 14.12 -2.15
CA LEU A 66 -11.17 13.13 -2.68
C LEU A 66 -12.01 12.46 -1.59
N THR A 67 -13.25 12.17 -1.91
CA THR A 67 -14.11 11.31 -1.09
C THR A 67 -13.78 9.84 -1.33
N GLN A 68 -14.15 8.99 -0.38
CA GLN A 68 -13.98 7.54 -0.52
C GLN A 68 -14.67 7.00 -1.78
N ASP A 69 -15.88 7.47 -2.10
CA ASP A 69 -16.59 7.06 -3.32
C ASP A 69 -15.83 7.46 -4.60
N GLN A 70 -15.18 8.63 -4.61
CA GLN A 70 -14.35 9.07 -5.75
C GLN A 70 -13.10 8.21 -5.90
N ILE A 71 -12.47 7.83 -4.78
CA ILE A 71 -11.32 6.91 -4.79
C ILE A 71 -11.75 5.54 -5.28
N LEU A 72 -12.91 5.04 -4.82
CA LEU A 72 -13.45 3.74 -5.21
C LEU A 72 -13.93 3.71 -6.67
N ALA A 73 -14.34 4.83 -7.24
CA ALA A 73 -14.71 4.92 -8.65
C ALA A 73 -13.51 4.87 -9.61
N ASP A 74 -12.30 5.22 -9.14
CA ASP A 74 -11.09 5.24 -9.96
C ASP A 74 -10.24 3.97 -9.73
N GLU A 75 -10.35 3.02 -10.67
CA GLU A 75 -9.62 1.75 -10.63
C GLU A 75 -8.10 1.93 -10.57
N ARG A 76 -7.54 2.90 -11.30
CA ARG A 76 -6.09 3.11 -11.34
C ARG A 76 -5.58 3.65 -10.01
N ARG A 77 -6.35 4.53 -9.37
CA ARG A 77 -6.07 5.07 -8.04
C ARG A 77 -6.15 3.98 -6.98
N ARG A 78 -7.21 3.16 -6.99
CA ARG A 78 -7.30 1.98 -6.12
C ARG A 78 -6.08 1.07 -6.27
N HIS A 79 -5.67 0.80 -7.50
CA HIS A 79 -4.51 -0.05 -7.76
C HIS A 79 -3.22 0.54 -7.18
N ARG A 80 -2.98 1.85 -7.35
CA ARG A 80 -1.81 2.52 -6.77
C ARG A 80 -1.80 2.47 -5.24
N LEU A 81 -2.95 2.71 -4.60
CA LEU A 81 -3.08 2.53 -3.15
C LEU A 81 -2.83 1.07 -2.74
N MET A 82 -3.33 0.12 -3.53
CA MET A 82 -3.11 -1.31 -3.32
C MET A 82 -1.62 -1.69 -3.37
N THR A 83 -0.84 -1.09 -4.29
CA THR A 83 0.59 -1.37 -4.41
C THR A 83 1.45 -0.93 -3.22
N VAL A 84 0.95 -0.04 -2.36
CA VAL A 84 1.72 0.52 -1.23
C VAL A 84 1.28 0.04 0.15
N GLY A 85 0.34 -0.91 0.26
CA GLY A 85 -0.14 -1.35 1.57
C GLY A 85 -1.50 -0.79 1.98
N HIS A 86 -2.12 0.09 1.17
CA HIS A 86 -3.35 0.80 1.54
C HIS A 86 -4.61 0.18 0.92
N ASP A 87 -5.56 -0.24 1.76
CA ASP A 87 -6.87 -0.74 1.34
C ASP A 87 -7.88 0.40 1.13
N PRO A 88 -8.27 0.74 -0.12
CA PRO A 88 -9.24 1.81 -0.37
C PRO A 88 -10.69 1.46 0.02
N TYR A 89 -11.00 0.16 0.18
CA TYR A 89 -12.34 -0.31 0.57
C TYR A 89 -12.57 -0.31 2.08
N ARG A 90 -11.49 -0.21 2.86
CA ARG A 90 -11.56 -0.15 4.30
C ARG A 90 -11.59 1.30 4.76
N SER A 91 -12.78 1.80 5.06
CA SER A 91 -12.95 3.00 5.89
C SER A 91 -12.36 2.72 7.28
N GLY A 92 -11.78 3.74 7.91
CA GLY A 92 -11.15 3.66 9.24
C GLY A 92 -11.95 2.93 10.32
#